data_AF-A0A0H2M6F6-F1
#
_entry.id   AF-A0A0H2M6F6-F1
#
_cell.length_a   1.000
_cell.length_b   1.000
_cell.length_c   1.000
_cell.angle_alpha   90.00
_cell.angle_beta   90.00
_cell.angle_gamma   90.00
#
_symmetry.space_group_name_H-M   'P 1'
#
loop_
_entity.id
_entity.type
_entity.pdbx_description
1 polymer ?
#
loop_
_entity_poly.entity_id
_entity_poly.type
_entity_poly.pdbx_seq_one_letter_code
_entity_poly.pdbx_strand_id
1 'polypeptide(L)' 'MYSYEDRIRAVELYIKLGKRIRATIRQLGYPTKNALKG' A
#
# COMPACT_ATOMS: atom_id res chain seq x y z
N MET A 1 11.62 2.64 -6.87
CA MET A 1 11.78 1.46 -6.00
C MET A 1 11.30 1.86 -4.63
N TYR A 2 10.30 1.19 -4.07
CA TYR A 2 9.75 1.55 -2.76
C TYR A 2 10.67 1.05 -1.67
N SER A 3 10.95 1.90 -0.69
CA SER A 3 11.75 1.53 0.47
C SER A 3 11.01 0.49 1.32
N TYR A 4 11.73 -0.18 2.21
CA TYR A 4 11.12 -1.10 3.18
C TYR A 4 10.08 -0.38 4.06
N GLU A 5 10.37 0.87 4.44
CA GLU A 5 9.45 1.71 5.23
C GLU A 5 8.15 2.03 4.48
N ASP A 6 8.24 2.30 3.17
CA ASP A 6 7.07 2.56 2.34
C ASP A 6 6.16 1.34 2.24
N ARG A 7 6.76 0.13 2.20
CA ARG A 7 6.02 -1.13 2.21
C ARG A 7 5.33 -1.37 3.55
N ILE A 8 6.00 -1.10 4.67
CA ILE A 8 5.39 -1.20 6.01
C ILE A 8 4.19 -0.26 6.13
N ARG A 9 4.36 1.02 5.77
CA ARG A 9 3.25 2.00 5.76
C ARG A 9 2.08 1.51 4.91
N ALA A 10 2.36 0.88 3.78
CA ALA A 10 1.32 0.35 2.91
C ALA A 10 0.56 -0.83 3.53
N VAL A 11 1.26 -1.73 4.23
CA VAL A 11 0.65 -2.86 4.95
C VAL A 11 -0.19 -2.37 6.12
N GLU A 12 0.32 -1.44 6.93
CA GLU A 12 -0.43 -0.84 8.04
C GLU A 12 -1.69 -0.15 7.55
N LEU A 13 -1.59 0.65 6.49
CA LEU A 13 -2.73 1.34 5.90
C LEU A 13 -3.74 0.36 5.29
N TYR A 14 -3.27 -0.72 4.66
CA TYR A 14 -4.12 -1.78 4.14
C TYR A 14 -4.96 -2.46 5.24
N ILE A 15 -4.33 -2.76 6.39
CA ILE A 15 -5.02 -3.33 7.55
C ILE A 15 -6.02 -2.32 8.13
N LYS A 16 -5.60 -1.07 8.33
CA LYS A 16 -6.45 0.01 8.87
C LYS A 16 -7.67 0.29 8.01
N LEU A 17 -7.55 0.17 6.68
CA LEU A 17 -8.65 0.36 5.73
C LEU A 17 -9.53 -0.88 5.54
N GLY A 18 -9.34 -1.93 6.34
CA GLY A 18 -10.14 -3.16 6.27
C GLY A 18 -9.88 -3.96 5.00
N LYS A 19 -8.61 -4.08 4.60
CA LYS A 19 -8.17 -4.85 3.42
C LYS A 19 -8.64 -4.27 2.07
N ARG A 20 -8.85 -2.95 2.00
CA ARG A 20 -9.27 -2.25 0.77
C ARG A 20 -8.09 -1.76 -0.05
N ILE A 21 -7.57 -2.60 -0.93
CA ILE A 21 -6.41 -2.33 -1.81
C ILE A 21 -6.53 -1.00 -2.56
N ARG A 22 -7.68 -0.71 -3.18
CA ARG A 22 -7.87 0.54 -3.97
C ARG A 22 -7.72 1.80 -3.14
N ALA A 23 -8.17 1.77 -1.88
CA ALA A 23 -8.07 2.91 -0.98
C ALA A 23 -6.62 3.15 -0.55
N THR A 24 -5.88 2.07 -0.22
CA THR A 24 -4.45 2.12 0.07
C THR A 24 -3.64 2.70 -1.10
N ILE A 25 -3.91 2.23 -2.32
CA ILE A 25 -3.25 2.71 -3.55
C ILE A 25 -3.51 4.20 -3.79
N ARG A 26 -4.77 4.65 -3.68
CA ARG A 26 -5.15 6.05 -3.89
C ARG A 26 -4.51 6.97 -2.84
N GLN A 27 -4.42 6.51 -1.60
CA GLN A 27 -3.99 7.34 -0.48
C GLN A 27 -2.45 7.43 -0.37
N LEU A 28 -1.73 6.41 -0.86
CA LEU A 28 -0.26 6.40 -0.87
C LEU A 28 0.34 6.75 -2.24
N GLY A 29 -0.49 6.94 -3.27
CA GLY A 29 -0.01 7.29 -4.62
C GLY A 29 0.74 6.15 -5.32
N TYR A 30 0.50 4.89 -4.93
CA TYR A 30 1.09 3.75 -5.61
C TYR A 30 0.51 3.62 -7.04
N PRO A 31 1.31 3.34 -8.07
CA PRO A 31 0.83 3.30 -9.44
C PRO A 31 0.01 2.03 -9.73
N THR A 32 0.28 0.91 -9.05
CA THR A 32 -0.42 -0.36 -9.29
C THR A 32 -0.54 -1.25 -8.05
N LYS A 33 -1.53 -2.15 -8.08
CA LYS A 33 -1.73 -3.23 -7.09
C LYS A 33 -0.52 -4.17 -6.91
N ASN A 34 0.36 -4.22 -7.91
CA ASN A 34 1.55 -5.07 -7.87
C ASN A 34 2.66 -4.44 -7.03
N ALA A 35 2.62 -3.13 -6.76
CA ALA A 35 3.59 -2.49 -5.87
C ALA A 35 3.46 -2.95 -4.41
N LEU A 36 2.30 -3.53 -4.05
CA LEU A 36 2.03 -4.13 -2.73
C LEU A 36 2.35 -5.63 -2.69
N LYS A 37 2.64 -6.25 -3.84
CA LYS A 37 3.12 -7.63 -3.95
C LYS A 37 4.63 -7.56 -4.12
N GLY A 38 5.35 -7.52 -3.01
CA GLY A 38 6.81 -7.51 -3.01
C GLY A 38 7.37 -8.26 -1.83
#